data_AF-A0A921T767-F1
#
_entry.id   AF-A0A921T767-F1
#
_cell.length_a   1.000
_cell.length_b   1.000
_cell.length_c   1.000
_cell.angle_alpha   90.00
_cell.angle_beta   90.00
_cell.angle_gamma   90.00
#
_symmetry.space_group_name_H-M   'P 1'
#
loop_
_entity.id
_entity.type
_entity.pdbx_description
1 polymer ?
#
loop_
_entity_poly.entity_id
_entity_poly.type
_entity_poly.pdbx_seq_one_letter_code
_entity_poly.pdbx_strand_id
1 'polypeptide(L)'
;MSSGFSKTHVEHVSRVLRTAQNAPTLPVPNAILDSWRRSVQHYKLDPGSLQGPRVLEAHQINEHRQRVDDFLHLAGDEMSRLHSRVRDADYCVMLTDTLGCTVDYRIDSALRGEYRRSGMDVGTCWSEKEEGTTAVSAVLIDKLPVTVHKLDHFRAAFIGNTCSAAPIFSPSGE
;
A
#
# COMPACT_ATOMS: atom_id res chain seq x y z
N MET A 1 11.33 10.27 9.32
CA MET A 1 11.51 9.16 10.29
C MET A 1 13.00 9.02 10.61
N SER A 2 13.38 8.75 11.87
CA SER A 2 14.79 8.61 12.27
C SER A 2 15.38 7.29 11.75
N SER A 3 16.68 7.28 11.40
CA SER A 3 17.43 6.11 10.92
C SER A 3 17.42 4.93 11.91
N GLY A 4 17.22 5.19 13.21
CA GLY A 4 17.11 4.15 14.24
C GLY A 4 15.91 3.22 14.05
N PHE A 5 14.75 3.76 13.66
CA PHE A 5 13.53 2.95 13.44
C PHE A 5 13.66 2.01 12.24
N SER A 6 14.32 2.47 11.17
CA SER A 6 14.61 1.65 10.00
C SER A 6 15.47 0.43 10.36
N LYS A 7 16.54 0.63 11.15
CA LYS A 7 17.41 -0.48 11.58
C LYS A 7 16.66 -1.53 12.40
N THR A 8 15.87 -1.10 13.38
CA THR A 8 15.05 -2.03 14.19
C THR A 8 14.04 -2.80 13.33
N HIS A 9 13.47 -2.16 12.31
CA HIS A 9 12.55 -2.81 11.39
C HIS A 9 13.24 -3.88 10.53
N VAL A 10 14.43 -3.59 9.99
CA VAL A 10 15.24 -4.60 9.26
C VAL A 10 15.52 -5.82 10.13
N GLU A 11 15.92 -5.60 11.39
CA GLU A 11 16.18 -6.67 12.36
C GLU A 11 14.92 -7.48 12.64
N HIS A 12 13.76 -6.83 12.75
CA HIS A 12 12.47 -7.48 12.92
C HIS A 12 12.12 -8.38 11.73
N VAL A 13 12.07 -7.82 10.52
CA VAL A 13 11.77 -8.57 9.28
C VAL A 13 12.71 -9.76 9.12
N SER A 14 14.01 -9.53 9.30
CA SER A 14 15.03 -10.58 9.17
C SER A 14 14.88 -11.68 10.22
N ARG A 15 14.56 -11.31 11.47
CA ARG A 15 14.30 -12.28 12.55
C ARG A 15 13.09 -13.14 12.22
N VAL A 16 11.97 -12.53 11.85
CA VAL A 16 10.73 -13.24 11.50
C VAL A 16 10.98 -14.22 10.35
N LEU A 17 11.61 -13.77 9.27
CA LEU A 17 11.88 -14.61 8.11
C LEU A 17 12.78 -15.82 8.44
N ARG A 18 13.79 -15.65 9.31
CA ARG A 18 14.67 -16.74 9.73
C ARG A 18 13.97 -17.75 10.64
N THR A 19 13.13 -17.29 11.56
CA THR A 19 12.53 -18.16 12.58
C THR A 19 11.22 -18.78 12.15
N ALA A 20 10.56 -18.25 11.12
CA ALA A 20 9.20 -18.64 10.73
C ALA A 20 9.02 -20.14 10.42
N GLN A 21 10.06 -20.84 9.93
CA GLN A 21 9.98 -22.28 9.65
C GLN A 21 9.89 -23.15 10.91
N ASN A 22 10.43 -22.67 12.03
CA ASN A 22 10.58 -23.46 13.26
C ASN A 22 9.76 -22.89 14.43
N ALA A 23 9.03 -21.79 14.21
CA ALA A 23 8.27 -21.13 15.25
C ALA A 23 6.94 -21.86 15.49
N PRO A 24 6.58 -22.19 16.74
CA PRO A 24 5.29 -22.81 17.06
C PRO A 24 4.10 -21.88 16.80
N THR A 25 4.34 -20.57 16.78
CA THR A 25 3.35 -19.55 16.40
C THR A 25 4.07 -18.47 15.62
N LEU A 26 3.50 -18.08 14.48
CA LEU A 26 4.07 -17.03 13.65
C LEU A 26 3.80 -15.65 14.28
N PRO A 27 4.79 -14.74 14.24
CA PRO A 27 4.66 -13.39 14.79
C PRO A 27 3.84 -12.45 13.90
N VAL A 28 3.52 -12.87 12.67
CA VAL A 28 2.69 -12.15 11.70
C VAL A 28 1.78 -13.14 10.96
N PRO A 29 0.66 -12.70 10.37
CA PRO A 29 -0.19 -13.56 9.54
C PRO A 29 0.59 -14.17 8.36
N ASN A 30 0.15 -15.35 7.88
CA ASN A 30 0.79 -16.04 6.75
C ASN A 30 0.90 -15.16 5.49
N ALA A 31 -0.14 -14.40 5.15
CA ALA A 31 -0.13 -13.51 3.99
C ALA A 31 1.00 -12.45 4.07
N ILE A 32 1.22 -11.89 5.25
CA ILE A 32 2.30 -10.92 5.50
C ILE A 32 3.67 -11.62 5.39
N LEU A 33 3.82 -12.79 6.00
CA LEU A 33 5.05 -13.56 5.93
C LEU A 33 5.43 -13.93 4.48
N ASP A 34 4.47 -14.39 3.69
CA ASP A 34 4.69 -14.76 2.30
C ASP A 34 5.00 -13.55 1.42
N SER A 35 4.32 -12.42 1.66
CA SER A 35 4.66 -11.14 1.03
C SER A 35 6.07 -10.67 1.36
N TRP A 36 6.51 -10.79 2.62
CA TRP A 36 7.90 -10.47 3.02
C TRP A 36 8.91 -11.37 2.35
N ARG A 37 8.61 -12.67 2.23
CA ARG A 37 9.47 -13.62 1.50
C ARG A 37 9.61 -13.20 0.04
N ARG A 38 8.52 -12.91 -0.67
CA ARG A 38 8.57 -12.44 -2.06
C ARG A 38 9.34 -11.12 -2.18
N SER A 39 9.10 -10.18 -1.27
CA SER A 39 9.78 -8.87 -1.23
C SER A 39 11.31 -9.02 -1.14
N VAL A 40 11.81 -9.86 -0.23
CA VAL A 40 13.26 -10.11 -0.07
C VAL A 40 13.82 -11.00 -1.17
N GLN A 41 13.17 -12.13 -1.45
CA GLN A 41 13.76 -13.20 -2.24
C GLN A 41 13.59 -12.97 -3.74
N HIS A 42 12.44 -12.47 -4.16
CA HIS A 42 12.12 -12.28 -5.57
C HIS A 42 12.39 -10.85 -6.03
N TYR A 43 11.88 -9.85 -5.30
CA TYR A 43 12.02 -8.44 -5.69
C TYR A 43 13.29 -7.77 -5.20
N LYS A 44 14.04 -8.41 -4.28
CA LYS A 44 15.30 -7.89 -3.70
C LYS A 44 15.13 -6.52 -3.05
N LEU A 45 13.97 -6.28 -2.46
CA LEU A 45 13.67 -5.03 -1.77
C LEU A 45 14.37 -4.95 -0.42
N ASP A 46 14.79 -3.74 -0.05
CA ASP A 46 15.34 -3.43 1.26
C ASP A 46 14.22 -3.03 2.24
N PRO A 47 13.97 -3.81 3.32
CA PRO A 47 12.99 -3.44 4.32
C PRO A 47 13.37 -2.15 5.08
N GLY A 48 14.66 -1.78 5.11
CA GLY A 48 15.14 -0.56 5.74
C GLY A 48 14.90 0.71 4.92
N SER A 49 14.47 0.58 3.67
CA SER A 49 14.31 1.71 2.78
C SER A 49 13.28 2.72 3.31
N LEU A 50 13.67 4.00 3.29
CA LEU A 50 12.83 5.16 3.60
C LEU A 50 12.31 5.88 2.34
N GLN A 51 12.67 5.40 1.16
CA GLN A 51 12.14 5.92 -0.10
C GLN A 51 10.66 5.59 -0.22
N GLY A 52 9.85 6.60 -0.54
CA GLY A 52 8.42 6.44 -0.84
C GLY A 52 8.17 5.89 -2.26
N PRO A 53 6.90 5.69 -2.63
CA PRO A 53 6.55 5.09 -3.91
C PRO A 53 6.97 5.97 -5.08
N ARG A 54 7.33 5.31 -6.18
CA ARG A 54 7.60 5.98 -7.45
C ARG A 54 6.32 6.64 -7.96
N VAL A 55 6.45 7.88 -8.41
CA VAL A 55 5.38 8.60 -9.13
C VAL A 55 5.60 8.38 -10.62
N LEU A 56 4.56 7.91 -11.30
CA LEU A 56 4.55 7.72 -12.75
C LEU A 56 4.63 9.06 -13.49
N GLU A 57 5.07 9.01 -14.75
CA GLU A 57 5.02 10.19 -15.61
C GLU A 57 3.58 10.52 -16.03
N ALA A 58 3.33 11.78 -16.37
CA ALA A 58 1.99 12.27 -16.68
C ALA A 58 1.28 11.47 -17.80
N HIS A 59 2.01 11.04 -18.82
CA HIS A 59 1.43 10.23 -19.91
C HIS A 59 0.95 8.87 -19.40
N GLN A 60 1.73 8.20 -18.55
CA GLN A 60 1.37 6.93 -17.94
C GLN A 60 0.17 7.10 -17.01
N ILE A 61 0.15 8.15 -16.18
CA ILE A 61 -0.99 8.47 -15.31
C ILE A 61 -2.27 8.58 -16.13
N ASN A 62 -2.23 9.27 -17.27
CA ASN A 62 -3.38 9.42 -18.16
C ASN A 62 -3.82 8.07 -18.72
N GLU A 63 -2.90 7.21 -19.15
CA GLU A 63 -3.23 5.86 -19.62
C GLU A 63 -3.90 5.01 -18.53
N HIS A 64 -3.37 5.06 -17.30
CA HIS A 64 -3.95 4.35 -16.15
C HIS A 64 -5.37 4.85 -15.84
N ARG A 65 -5.61 6.17 -15.86
CA ARG A 65 -6.94 6.74 -15.64
C ARG A 65 -7.91 6.44 -16.78
N GLN A 66 -7.47 6.52 -18.04
CA GLN A 66 -8.29 6.21 -19.21
C GLN A 66 -8.81 4.78 -19.20
N ARG A 67 -8.02 3.81 -18.72
CA ARG A 67 -8.43 2.41 -18.60
C ARG A 67 -9.61 2.18 -17.64
N VAL A 68 -9.85 3.12 -16.72
CA VAL A 68 -10.90 3.01 -15.70
C VAL A 68 -11.80 4.25 -15.66
N ASP A 69 -11.85 5.03 -16.74
CA ASP A 69 -12.50 6.37 -16.74
C ASP A 69 -13.98 6.31 -16.37
N ASP A 70 -14.73 5.39 -16.99
CA ASP A 70 -16.15 5.16 -16.67
C ASP A 70 -16.35 4.81 -15.20
N PHE A 71 -15.46 3.97 -14.65
CA PHE A 71 -15.51 3.59 -13.24
C PHE A 71 -15.16 4.76 -12.32
N LEU A 72 -14.16 5.58 -12.66
CA LEU A 72 -13.79 6.77 -11.90
C LEU A 72 -14.93 7.77 -11.82
N HIS A 73 -15.69 7.94 -12.92
CA HIS A 73 -16.86 8.81 -12.94
C HIS A 73 -17.92 8.35 -11.93
N LEU A 74 -18.18 7.05 -11.85
CA LEU A 74 -19.15 6.47 -10.92
C LEU A 74 -18.64 6.44 -9.47
N ALA A 75 -17.36 6.14 -9.26
CA ALA A 75 -16.77 5.97 -7.93
C ALA A 75 -16.50 7.31 -7.21
N GLY A 76 -16.44 8.42 -7.94
CA GLY A 76 -16.02 9.72 -7.40
C GLY A 76 -16.86 10.21 -6.20
N ASP A 77 -18.19 10.02 -6.26
CA ASP A 77 -19.11 10.38 -5.17
C ASP A 77 -18.96 9.45 -3.97
N GLU A 78 -18.83 8.15 -4.21
CA GLU A 78 -18.66 7.15 -3.15
C GLU A 78 -17.30 7.29 -2.44
N MET A 79 -16.24 7.62 -3.17
CA MET A 79 -14.96 7.98 -2.57
C MET A 79 -15.08 9.20 -1.64
N SER A 80 -15.83 10.22 -2.07
CA SER A 80 -16.06 11.43 -1.29
C SER A 80 -16.90 11.16 -0.04
N ARG A 81 -17.92 10.29 -0.16
CA ARG A 81 -18.73 9.79 0.96
C ARG A 81 -17.95 8.93 1.94
N LEU A 82 -17.06 8.07 1.45
CA LEU A 82 -16.19 7.27 2.33
C LEU A 82 -15.22 8.17 3.08
N HIS A 83 -14.58 9.13 2.38
CA HIS A 83 -13.67 10.08 3.00
C HIS A 83 -14.36 10.92 4.07
N SER A 84 -15.59 11.40 3.83
CA SER A 84 -16.31 12.20 4.83
C SER A 84 -16.57 11.46 6.15
N ARG A 85 -16.59 10.11 6.14
CA ARG A 85 -16.74 9.28 7.34
C ARG A 85 -15.44 9.05 8.10
N VAL A 86 -14.30 9.16 7.43
CA VAL A 86 -12.98 8.83 8.02
C VAL A 86 -12.07 10.05 8.19
N ARG A 87 -12.46 11.21 7.64
CA ARG A 87 -11.64 12.43 7.64
C ARG A 87 -11.28 12.94 9.03
N ASP A 88 -12.15 12.78 10.02
CA ASP A 88 -11.93 13.28 11.38
C ASP A 88 -10.86 12.46 12.13
N ALA A 89 -10.49 11.29 11.58
CA ALA A 89 -9.38 10.47 12.03
C ALA A 89 -8.14 10.63 11.11
N ASP A 90 -8.09 11.71 10.34
CA ASP A 90 -6.97 12.10 9.44
C ASP A 90 -6.61 11.05 8.37
N TYR A 91 -7.57 10.18 8.00
CA TYR A 91 -7.39 9.17 6.95
C TYR A 91 -7.52 9.77 5.54
N CYS A 92 -6.72 9.26 4.61
CA CYS A 92 -6.97 9.40 3.18
C CYS A 92 -7.75 8.19 2.64
N VAL A 93 -8.53 8.41 1.59
CA VAL A 93 -9.16 7.34 0.79
C VAL A 93 -8.49 7.33 -0.57
N MET A 94 -8.00 6.18 -1.00
CA MET A 94 -7.28 6.02 -2.26
C MET A 94 -7.96 4.96 -3.12
N LEU A 95 -7.99 5.20 -4.42
CA LEU A 95 -8.40 4.24 -5.42
C LEU A 95 -7.21 3.94 -6.33
N THR A 96 -6.91 2.66 -6.51
CA THR A 96 -5.85 2.17 -7.38
C THR A 96 -6.43 1.30 -8.48
N ASP A 97 -5.77 1.27 -9.64
CA ASP A 97 -6.10 0.29 -10.68
C ASP A 97 -5.51 -1.09 -10.37
N THR A 98 -5.73 -2.05 -11.28
CA THR A 98 -5.27 -3.44 -11.15
C THR A 98 -3.75 -3.62 -11.19
N LEU A 99 -3.00 -2.57 -11.56
CA LEU A 99 -1.54 -2.55 -11.54
C LEU A 99 -0.99 -1.88 -10.28
N GLY A 100 -1.87 -1.41 -9.38
CA GLY A 100 -1.50 -0.72 -8.15
C GLY A 100 -1.14 0.75 -8.36
N CYS A 101 -1.48 1.34 -9.51
CA CYS A 101 -1.33 2.77 -9.73
C CYS A 101 -2.48 3.52 -9.07
N THR A 102 -2.18 4.51 -8.24
CA THR A 102 -3.19 5.42 -7.69
C THR A 102 -3.82 6.26 -8.80
N VAL A 103 -5.11 6.04 -9.05
CA VAL A 103 -5.86 6.76 -10.10
C VAL A 103 -6.68 7.91 -9.53
N ASP A 104 -7.11 7.83 -8.26
CA ASP A 104 -7.82 8.90 -7.55
C ASP A 104 -7.59 8.82 -6.03
N TYR A 105 -7.77 9.94 -5.32
CA TYR A 105 -7.76 9.96 -3.85
C TYR A 105 -8.58 11.12 -3.27
N ARG A 106 -8.95 11.00 -2.00
CA ARG A 106 -9.55 12.05 -1.17
C ARG A 106 -8.74 12.19 0.12
N ILE A 107 -8.43 13.42 0.47
CA ILE A 107 -7.72 13.77 1.71
C ILE A 107 -8.10 15.18 2.13
N ASP A 108 -8.01 15.48 3.42
CA ASP A 108 -8.07 16.85 3.90
C ASP A 108 -6.97 17.73 3.25
N SER A 109 -7.37 18.90 2.79
CA SER A 109 -6.47 19.89 2.17
C SER A 109 -5.30 20.28 3.07
N ALA A 110 -5.50 20.31 4.39
CA ALA A 110 -4.45 20.64 5.37
C ALA A 110 -3.34 19.57 5.40
N LEU A 111 -3.69 18.31 5.12
CA LEU A 111 -2.77 17.16 5.17
C LEU A 111 -2.14 16.84 3.82
N ARG A 112 -2.67 17.39 2.72
CA ARG A 112 -2.24 17.06 1.35
C ARG A 112 -0.74 17.21 1.13
N GLY A 113 -0.12 18.26 1.69
CA GLY A 113 1.32 18.49 1.56
C GLY A 113 2.17 17.41 2.23
N GLU A 114 1.75 16.94 3.40
CA GLU A 114 2.43 15.86 4.13
C GLU A 114 2.28 14.53 3.41
N TYR A 115 1.06 14.20 3.02
CA TYR A 115 0.76 12.95 2.35
C TYR A 115 1.42 12.82 0.97
N ARG A 116 1.52 13.94 0.24
CA ARG A 116 2.32 13.98 -0.99
C ARG A 116 3.79 13.66 -0.75
N ARG A 117 4.38 14.14 0.36
CA ARG A 117 5.76 13.80 0.73
C ARG A 117 5.94 12.34 1.14
N SER A 118 4.89 11.69 1.65
CA SER A 118 4.87 10.24 1.87
C SER A 118 4.51 9.43 0.63
N GLY A 119 4.35 10.08 -0.53
CA GLY A 119 4.00 9.45 -1.80
C GLY A 119 2.57 8.95 -1.88
N MET A 120 1.63 9.64 -1.24
CA MET A 120 0.19 9.45 -1.46
C MET A 120 -0.30 10.56 -2.39
N ASP A 121 -0.21 10.33 -3.70
CA ASP A 121 -0.71 11.22 -4.75
C ASP A 121 -1.15 10.39 -5.97
N VAL A 122 -1.86 11.01 -6.91
CA VAL A 122 -2.19 10.34 -8.17
C VAL A 122 -0.89 9.96 -8.90
N GLY A 123 -0.86 8.74 -9.44
CA GLY A 123 0.27 8.19 -10.18
C GLY A 123 1.29 7.45 -9.33
N THR A 124 1.12 7.32 -8.02
CA THR A 124 2.03 6.52 -7.20
C THR A 124 1.80 5.03 -7.43
N CYS A 125 2.87 4.25 -7.62
CA CYS A 125 2.81 2.81 -7.82
C CYS A 125 2.96 2.06 -6.49
N TRP A 126 1.99 1.20 -6.18
CA TRP A 126 1.92 0.41 -4.93
C TRP A 126 2.03 -1.10 -5.18
N SER A 127 2.57 -1.51 -6.33
CA SER A 127 2.80 -2.93 -6.62
C SER A 127 3.75 -3.55 -5.59
N GLU A 128 3.59 -4.85 -5.30
CA GLU A 128 4.47 -5.56 -4.37
C GLU A 128 5.93 -5.53 -4.83
N LYS A 129 6.15 -5.49 -6.15
CA LYS A 129 7.48 -5.40 -6.75
C LYS A 129 8.22 -4.10 -6.39
N GLU A 130 7.50 -2.99 -6.22
CA GLU A 130 8.10 -1.69 -5.93
C GLU A 130 8.10 -1.42 -4.42
N GLU A 131 6.99 -1.69 -3.72
CA GLU A 131 6.80 -1.27 -2.33
C GLU A 131 6.82 -2.41 -1.30
N GLY A 132 6.87 -3.66 -1.76
CA GLY A 132 6.70 -4.82 -0.91
C GLY A 132 5.29 -4.88 -0.32
N THR A 133 5.17 -5.32 0.92
CA THR A 133 3.87 -5.47 1.60
C THR A 133 3.26 -4.11 1.93
N THR A 134 2.11 -3.87 1.32
CA THR A 134 1.18 -2.77 1.59
C THR A 134 -0.24 -3.31 1.48
N ALA A 135 -1.24 -2.60 1.99
CA ALA A 135 -2.61 -3.07 1.86
C ALA A 135 -3.03 -3.20 0.38
N VAL A 136 -2.59 -2.26 -0.48
CA VAL A 136 -2.82 -2.32 -1.94
C VAL A 136 -2.16 -3.54 -2.55
N SER A 137 -0.87 -3.77 -2.28
CA SER A 137 -0.16 -4.90 -2.89
C SER A 137 -0.73 -6.25 -2.43
N ALA A 138 -1.16 -6.36 -1.17
CA ALA A 138 -1.82 -7.55 -0.65
C ALA A 138 -3.19 -7.80 -1.30
N VAL A 139 -4.08 -6.81 -1.41
CA VAL A 139 -5.39 -7.03 -2.08
C VAL A 139 -5.27 -7.34 -3.56
N LEU A 140 -4.24 -6.82 -4.25
CA LEU A 140 -3.99 -7.15 -5.65
C LEU A 140 -3.62 -8.63 -5.85
N ILE A 141 -2.96 -9.25 -4.88
CA ILE A 141 -2.52 -10.64 -4.90
C ILE A 141 -3.61 -11.56 -4.35
N ASP A 142 -4.07 -11.30 -3.14
CA ASP A 142 -4.94 -12.22 -2.39
C ASP A 142 -6.42 -12.05 -2.75
N LYS A 143 -6.79 -10.93 -3.38
CA LYS A 143 -8.17 -10.61 -3.77
C LYS A 143 -9.16 -10.69 -2.60
N LEU A 144 -8.70 -10.33 -1.39
CA LEU A 144 -9.47 -10.32 -0.15
C LEU A 144 -9.24 -9.00 0.60
N PRO A 145 -10.23 -8.48 1.35
CA PRO A 145 -10.01 -7.33 2.22
C PRO A 145 -8.91 -7.60 3.25
N VAL A 146 -8.03 -6.63 3.45
CA VAL A 146 -6.85 -6.76 4.32
C VAL A 146 -6.57 -5.47 5.08
N THR A 147 -6.01 -5.61 6.26
CA THR A 147 -5.35 -4.52 6.98
C THR A 147 -3.89 -4.87 7.16
N VAL A 148 -3.01 -3.96 6.75
CA VAL A 148 -1.57 -4.02 6.98
C VAL A 148 -1.25 -2.99 8.06
N HIS A 149 -0.93 -3.48 9.26
CA HIS A 149 -0.78 -2.65 10.44
C HIS A 149 0.69 -2.36 10.75
N LYS A 150 1.09 -1.10 10.63
CA LYS A 150 2.41 -0.60 11.07
C LYS A 150 3.56 -1.47 10.56
N LEU A 151 4.18 -2.23 11.46
CA LEU A 151 5.34 -3.09 11.20
C LEU A 151 5.04 -4.23 10.23
N ASP A 152 3.77 -4.50 9.90
CA ASP A 152 3.39 -5.42 8.82
C ASP A 152 3.85 -4.92 7.43
N HIS A 153 3.98 -3.60 7.26
CA HIS A 153 4.54 -3.03 6.04
C HIS A 153 5.98 -3.49 5.85
N PHE A 154 6.33 -3.86 4.61
CA PHE A 154 7.67 -4.35 4.34
C PHE A 154 8.73 -3.24 4.46
N ARG A 155 8.50 -2.07 3.82
CA ARG A 155 9.44 -0.94 3.84
C ARG A 155 9.23 -0.05 5.06
N ALA A 156 10.34 0.33 5.70
CA ALA A 156 10.38 1.25 6.83
C ALA A 156 9.76 2.63 6.51
N ALA A 157 9.67 3.02 5.24
CA ALA A 157 8.96 4.22 4.80
C ALA A 157 7.50 4.28 5.27
N PHE A 158 6.84 3.13 5.47
CA PHE A 158 5.40 3.04 5.72
C PHE A 158 5.01 2.49 7.09
N ILE A 159 5.98 2.09 7.93
CA ILE A 159 5.68 1.43 9.20
C ILE A 159 5.04 2.32 10.26
N GLY A 160 4.98 3.63 10.00
CA GLY A 160 4.18 4.59 10.79
C GLY A 160 2.68 4.50 10.51
N ASN A 161 2.28 3.85 9.41
CA ASN A 161 0.92 3.88 8.89
C ASN A 161 0.19 2.55 9.16
N THR A 162 -1.13 2.62 9.22
CA THR A 162 -2.01 1.44 9.12
C THR A 162 -2.90 1.64 7.91
N CYS A 163 -2.89 0.66 7.01
CA CYS A 163 -3.60 0.73 5.75
C CYS A 163 -4.63 -0.39 5.72
N SER A 164 -5.85 -0.09 5.31
CA SER A 164 -6.89 -1.09 5.01
C SER A 164 -7.31 -0.94 3.56
N ALA A 165 -7.47 -2.05 2.86
CA ALA A 165 -7.89 -2.07 1.47
C ALA A 165 -8.85 -3.23 1.23
N ALA A 166 -9.72 -3.07 0.24
CA ALA A 166 -10.62 -4.10 -0.26
C ALA A 166 -10.58 -4.10 -1.79
N PRO A 167 -10.61 -5.27 -2.43
CA PRO A 167 -10.69 -5.35 -3.88
C PRO A 167 -12.08 -4.89 -4.36
N ILE A 168 -12.12 -4.27 -5.54
CA ILE A 168 -13.35 -3.96 -6.25
C ILE A 168 -13.32 -4.79 -7.53
N PHE A 169 -14.36 -5.59 -7.74
CA PHE A 169 -14.47 -6.47 -8.90
C PHE A 169 -15.47 -5.91 -9.91
N SER A 170 -15.19 -6.15 -11.18
CA SER A 170 -16.16 -6.00 -12.25
C SER A 170 -17.38 -6.92 -12.04
N PRO A 171 -18.52 -6.68 -12.72
CA PRO A 171 -19.67 -7.58 -12.68
C PRO A 171 -19.34 -9.02 -13.13
N SER A 172 -18.30 -9.19 -13.95
CA SER A 172 -17.76 -10.49 -14.38
C SER A 172 -16.86 -11.18 -13.35
N GLY A 173 -16.53 -10.52 -12.23
CA GLY A 173 -15.69 -11.07 -11.16
C GLY A 173 -14.18 -10.91 -11.36
N GLU A 174 -13.77 -10.18 -12.40
CA GLU A 174 -12.37 -9.74 -12.60
C GLU A 174 -12.01 -8.57 -11.70
#